data_AF-A0A6H9SDP2-F1
#
_entry.id   AF-A0A6H9SDP2-F1
#
_cell.length_a   1.000
_cell.length_b   1.000
_cell.length_c   1.000
_cell.angle_alpha   90.00
_cell.angle_beta   90.00
_cell.angle_gamma   90.00
#
_symmetry.space_group_name_H-M   'P 1'
#
loop_
_entity.id
_entity.type
_entity.pdbx_description
1 polymer ?
#
loop_
_entity_poly.entity_id
_entity_poly.type
_entity_poly.pdbx_seq_one_letter_code
_entity_poly.pdbx_strand_id
1 'polypeptide(L)'
;CFCRQWACNALDAMGRDYRVAYNSSSLSALMAVVGAGLAITAQLESLLTPDMRVLGEAEDLPELPEASIMLIRNLHNPSPITECLAEHIVEGFKL
;
A
#
# COMPACT_ATOMS: atom_id res chain seq x y z
N CYS A 1 -4.39 7.52 -6.44
CA CYS A 1 -3.75 6.58 -5.49
C CYS A 1 -2.27 6.48 -5.85
N PHE A 2 -1.35 6.65 -4.89
CA PHE A 2 0.09 6.56 -5.13
C PHE A 2 0.51 5.18 -5.66
N CYS A 3 -0.08 4.09 -5.16
CA CYS A 3 0.22 2.74 -5.63
C CYS A 3 -0.03 2.56 -7.13
N ARG A 4 -1.16 3.11 -7.64
CA ARG A 4 -1.46 3.08 -9.07
C ARG A 4 -0.38 3.82 -9.87
N GLN A 5 0.01 5.00 -9.41
CA GLN A 5 1.02 5.81 -10.11
C GLN A 5 2.35 5.06 -10.16
N TRP A 6 2.79 4.46 -9.05
CA TRP A 6 4.02 3.68 -9.00
C TRP A 6 3.96 2.45 -9.92
N ALA A 7 2.87 1.69 -9.87
CA ALA A 7 2.71 0.51 -10.73
C ALA A 7 2.73 0.87 -12.21
N CYS A 8 1.94 1.87 -12.63
CA CYS A 8 1.92 2.33 -14.02
C CYS A 8 3.30 2.82 -14.46
N ASN A 9 3.94 3.69 -13.67
CA ASN A 9 5.26 4.23 -14.02
C ASN A 9 6.32 3.11 -14.16
N ALA A 10 6.31 2.11 -13.27
CA ALA A 10 7.26 1.01 -13.32
C ALA A 10 7.04 0.11 -14.55
N LEU A 11 5.78 -0.18 -14.89
CA LEU A 11 5.42 -0.93 -16.09
C LEU A 11 5.75 -0.14 -17.37
N ASP A 12 5.45 1.16 -17.41
CA ASP A 12 5.80 2.06 -18.51
C ASP A 12 7.32 2.10 -18.72
N ALA A 13 8.11 2.20 -17.64
CA ALA A 13 9.56 2.27 -17.68
C ALA A 13 10.22 1.00 -18.24
N MET A 14 9.61 -0.16 -18.02
CA MET A 14 10.08 -1.43 -18.61
C MET A 14 9.45 -1.74 -19.97
N GLY A 15 8.56 -0.87 -20.48
CA GLY A 15 7.86 -1.09 -21.75
C GLY A 15 6.87 -2.26 -21.72
N ARG A 16 6.32 -2.59 -20.56
CA ARG A 16 5.38 -3.70 -20.40
C ARG A 16 3.95 -3.21 -20.57
N ASP A 17 3.24 -3.80 -21.53
CA ASP A 17 1.84 -3.50 -21.77
C ASP A 17 0.96 -3.87 -20.57
N TYR A 18 0.03 -2.96 -20.22
CA TYR A 18 -0.99 -3.21 -19.20
C TYR A 18 -2.30 -2.51 -19.58
N ARG A 19 -3.36 -2.87 -18.86
CA ARG A 19 -4.64 -2.17 -18.90
C ARG A 19 -5.14 -1.92 -17.49
N VAL A 20 -5.92 -0.86 -17.31
CA VAL A 20 -6.67 -0.66 -16.06
C VAL A 20 -7.86 -1.62 -16.06
N ALA A 21 -7.73 -2.73 -15.34
CA ALA A 21 -8.80 -3.74 -15.27
C ALA A 21 -9.98 -3.31 -14.39
N TYR A 22 -9.72 -2.53 -13.35
CA TYR A 22 -10.71 -2.03 -12.40
C TYR A 22 -10.18 -0.76 -11.70
N ASN A 23 -11.06 0.18 -11.35
CA ASN A 23 -10.72 1.37 -10.56
C ASN A 23 -11.81 1.66 -9.51
N SER A 24 -11.38 2.03 -8.30
CA SER A 24 -12.29 2.41 -7.22
C SER A 24 -11.56 3.30 -6.22
N SER A 25 -12.32 4.14 -5.49
CA SER A 25 -11.83 4.89 -4.34
C SER A 25 -11.85 4.07 -3.04
N SER A 26 -12.46 2.89 -3.05
CA SER A 26 -12.56 2.03 -1.87
C SER A 26 -11.50 0.93 -1.88
N LEU A 27 -10.67 0.88 -0.84
CA LEU A 27 -9.68 -0.19 -0.66
C LEU A 27 -10.35 -1.57 -0.59
N SER A 28 -11.48 -1.69 0.11
CA SER A 28 -12.18 -2.98 0.23
C SER A 28 -12.70 -3.50 -1.12
N ALA A 29 -13.15 -2.60 -2.00
CA ALA A 29 -13.56 -2.98 -3.35
C ALA A 29 -12.37 -3.46 -4.20
N LEU A 30 -11.21 -2.78 -4.09
CA LEU A 30 -9.98 -3.22 -4.76
C LEU A 30 -9.53 -4.60 -4.27
N MET A 31 -9.51 -4.82 -2.94
CA MET A 31 -9.14 -6.10 -2.35
C MET A 31 -10.11 -7.23 -2.73
N ALA A 32 -11.41 -6.97 -2.82
CA ALA A 32 -12.39 -7.96 -3.25
C ALA A 32 -12.15 -8.42 -4.71
N VAL A 33 -11.84 -7.49 -5.62
CA VAL A 33 -11.56 -7.82 -7.03
C VAL A 33 -10.26 -8.64 -7.16
N VAL A 34 -9.24 -8.30 -6.37
CA VAL A 34 -7.96 -9.03 -6.34
C VAL A 34 -8.13 -10.42 -5.74
N GLY A 35 -8.83 -10.53 -4.59
CA GLY A 35 -9.12 -11.81 -3.94
C GLY A 35 -10.00 -12.73 -4.81
N ALA A 36 -10.86 -12.16 -5.66
CA ALA A 36 -11.62 -12.93 -6.66
C ALA A 36 -10.79 -13.36 -7.88
N GLY A 37 -9.50 -13.02 -7.95
CA GLY A 37 -8.61 -13.39 -9.06
C GLY A 37 -8.87 -12.63 -10.36
N LEU A 38 -9.59 -11.50 -10.31
CA LEU A 38 -9.98 -10.73 -11.50
C LEU A 38 -8.94 -9.67 -11.91
N ALA A 39 -8.03 -9.31 -11.00
CA ALA A 39 -6.97 -8.34 -11.22
C ALA A 39 -5.78 -8.58 -10.28
N ILE A 40 -4.64 -7.96 -10.60
CA ILE A 40 -3.50 -7.79 -9.69
C ILE A 40 -3.42 -6.31 -9.28
N THR A 41 -2.79 -6.01 -8.15
CA THR A 41 -2.62 -4.63 -7.67
C THR A 41 -1.25 -4.44 -7.01
N ALA A 42 -0.74 -3.21 -7.04
CA ALA A 42 0.32 -2.78 -6.15
C ALA A 42 -0.30 -2.30 -4.83
N GLN A 43 0.13 -2.85 -3.69
CA GLN A 43 -0.33 -2.48 -2.35
C GLN A 43 0.77 -2.69 -1.29
N LEU A 44 0.53 -2.17 -0.09
CA LEU A 44 1.37 -2.41 1.08
C LEU A 44 1.31 -3.89 1.48
N GLU A 45 2.44 -4.48 1.85
CA GLU A 45 2.50 -5.87 2.31
C GLU A 45 1.66 -6.12 3.56
N SER A 46 1.46 -5.10 4.40
CA SER A 46 0.60 -5.16 5.59
C SER A 46 -0.88 -5.43 5.27
N LEU A 47 -1.28 -5.33 3.99
CA LEU A 47 -2.64 -5.59 3.53
C LEU A 47 -2.82 -6.99 2.95
N LEU A 48 -1.75 -7.80 2.88
CA LEU A 48 -1.82 -9.17 2.38
C LEU A 48 -2.70 -10.03 3.28
N THR A 49 -3.61 -10.76 2.64
CA THR A 49 -4.41 -11.80 3.28
C THR A 49 -3.88 -13.18 2.86
N PRO A 50 -4.17 -14.27 3.60
CA PRO A 50 -3.63 -15.61 3.32
C PRO A 50 -3.98 -16.18 1.93
N ASP A 51 -5.06 -15.67 1.32
CA ASP A 51 -5.53 -16.02 -0.02
C ASP A 51 -4.84 -15.22 -1.14
N MET A 52 -3.97 -14.26 -0.79
CA MET A 52 -3.17 -13.50 -1.73
C MET A 52 -1.74 -14.04 -1.83
N ARG A 53 -1.11 -13.79 -2.98
CA ARG A 53 0.31 -14.04 -3.18
C ARG A 53 0.98 -12.79 -3.72
N VAL A 54 2.23 -12.59 -3.34
CA VAL A 54 3.09 -11.54 -3.89
C VAL A 54 3.58 -11.98 -5.26
N LEU A 55 3.61 -11.04 -6.22
CA LEU A 55 4.16 -11.23 -7.56
C LEU A 55 5.37 -10.33 -7.73
N GLY A 56 6.41 -10.79 -8.40
CA GLY A 56 7.66 -10.04 -8.56
C GLY A 56 8.44 -10.45 -9.81
N GLU A 57 9.76 -10.46 -9.71
CA GLU A 57 10.68 -10.76 -10.82
C GLU A 57 10.37 -12.11 -11.50
N ALA A 58 9.92 -13.12 -10.73
CA ALA A 58 9.53 -14.42 -11.27
C ALA A 58 8.34 -14.35 -12.26
N GLU A 59 7.50 -13.32 -12.16
CA GLU A 59 6.42 -13.01 -13.09
C GLU A 59 6.75 -11.85 -14.05
N ASP A 60 8.04 -11.48 -14.14
CA ASP A 60 8.57 -10.37 -14.94
C ASP A 60 8.01 -9.00 -14.48
N LEU A 61 7.64 -8.88 -13.20
CA LEU A 61 7.12 -7.63 -12.64
C LEU A 61 8.22 -6.83 -11.93
N PRO A 62 8.20 -5.49 -12.03
CA PRO A 62 9.23 -4.64 -11.45
C PRO A 62 9.06 -4.54 -9.93
N GLU A 63 10.18 -4.35 -9.22
CA GLU A 63 10.14 -3.89 -7.85
C GLU A 63 9.53 -2.48 -7.75
N LEU A 64 8.84 -2.22 -6.65
CA LEU A 64 8.18 -0.95 -6.39
C LEU A 64 8.87 -0.21 -5.24
N PRO A 65 8.77 1.14 -5.19
CA PRO A 65 9.32 1.91 -4.09
C PRO A 65 8.72 1.50 -2.74
N GLU A 66 9.51 1.63 -1.68
CA GLU A 66 9.02 1.47 -0.31
C GLU A 66 8.04 2.60 0.07
N ALA A 67 7.02 2.24 0.84
CA ALA A 67 6.08 3.18 1.42
C ALA A 67 6.20 3.18 2.95
N SER A 68 6.27 4.37 3.54
CA SER A 68 6.35 4.53 4.99
C SER A 68 5.04 5.05 5.57
N ILE A 69 4.62 4.49 6.70
CA ILE A 69 3.54 5.03 7.53
C ILE A 69 4.17 5.95 8.57
N MET A 70 3.69 7.18 8.66
CA MET A 70 4.24 8.19 9.59
C MET A 70 3.19 8.69 10.56
N LEU A 71 3.57 8.81 11.83
CA LEU A 71 2.78 9.50 12.85
C LEU A 71 3.09 11.00 12.81
N ILE A 72 2.15 11.79 12.32
CA ILE A 72 2.27 13.25 12.29
C ILE A 72 1.64 13.84 13.55
N ARG A 73 2.41 14.68 14.27
CA ARG A 73 1.96 15.37 15.48
C ARG A 73 1.75 16.86 15.21
N ASN A 74 0.68 17.43 15.76
CA ASN A 74 0.47 18.88 15.72
C ASN A 74 1.30 19.56 16.82
N LEU A 75 2.48 20.05 16.46
CA LEU A 75 3.37 20.74 17.38
C LEU A 75 2.87 22.12 17.82
N HIS A 76 1.88 22.69 17.12
CA HIS A 76 1.31 24.00 17.45
C HIS A 76 0.20 23.92 18.51
N ASN A 77 -0.38 22.74 18.75
CA ASN A 77 -1.41 22.54 19.77
C ASN A 77 -1.24 21.18 20.46
N PRO A 78 -0.18 21.01 21.28
CA PRO A 78 0.05 19.78 22.00
C PRO A 78 -1.01 19.60 23.10
N SER A 79 -1.57 18.40 23.19
CA SER A 79 -2.46 17.98 24.28
C SER A 79 -1.88 16.73 24.96
N PRO A 80 -2.01 16.61 26.30
CA PRO A 80 -1.61 15.40 27.01
C PRO A 80 -2.27 14.12 26.47
N ILE A 81 -3.51 14.23 25.96
CA ILE A 81 -4.25 13.09 25.40
C ILE A 81 -3.64 12.65 24.07
N THR A 82 -3.31 13.61 23.19
CA THR A 82 -2.70 13.29 21.89
C THR A 82 -1.28 12.78 22.04
N GLU A 83 -0.54 13.29 23.04
CA GLU A 83 0.83 12.82 23.29
C GLU A 83 0.84 11.42 23.91
N CYS A 84 -0.05 11.14 24.86
CA CYS A 84 -0.20 9.79 25.41
C CYS A 84 -0.56 8.76 24.32
N LEU A 85 -1.46 9.11 23.39
CA LEU A 85 -1.76 8.26 22.23
C LEU A 85 -0.53 8.07 21.33
N ALA A 86 0.22 9.14 21.07
CA ALA A 86 1.42 9.08 20.25
C ALA A 86 2.49 8.18 20.88
N GLU A 87 2.74 8.33 22.18
CA GLU A 87 3.64 7.47 22.95
C GLU A 87 3.18 6.01 22.89
N HIS A 88 1.89 5.73 23.09
CA HIS A 88 1.36 4.38 23.01
C HIS A 88 1.56 3.74 21.63
N ILE A 89 1.33 4.51 20.55
CA ILE A 89 1.61 4.04 19.18
C ILE A 89 3.11 3.74 19.06
N VAL A 90 3.99 4.66 19.46
CA VAL A 90 5.45 4.49 19.37
C VAL A 90 5.94 3.27 20.15
N GLU A 91 5.45 3.05 21.37
CA GLU A 91 5.77 1.86 22.17
C GLU A 91 5.35 0.57 21.45
N GLY A 92 4.20 0.55 20.77
CA GLY A 92 3.74 -0.60 20.00
C GLY A 92 4.65 -0.99 18.82
N PHE A 93 5.54 -0.09 18.35
CA PHE A 93 6.52 -0.37 17.30
C PHE A 93 7.94 -0.65 17.83
N LYS A 94 8.17 -0.55 19.14
CA LYS A 94 9.44 -0.97 19.77
C LYS A 94 9.39 -2.48 19.99
N LEU A 95 10.06 -3.24 19.13
CA LEU A 95 10.33 -4.67 19.30
C LEU A 95 11.39 -4.92 20.38
#